data_AF-A0A8J9X6M3-F1
#
_entry.id   AF-A0A8J9X6M3-F1
#
_cell.length_a   1.000
_cell.length_b   1.000
_cell.length_c   1.000
_cell.angle_alpha   90.00
_cell.angle_beta   90.00
_cell.angle_gamma   90.00
#
_symmetry.space_group_name_H-M   'P 1'
#
loop_
_entity.id
_entity.type
_entity.pdbx_description
1 polymer ?
#
loop_
_entity_poly.entity_id
_entity_poly.type
_entity_poly.pdbx_seq_one_letter_code
_entity_poly.pdbx_strand_id
1 'polypeptide(L)'
;MVHIKHTISLWLILASSFGSDCLCRAFVPRRGDLVLKSYSVHSPQLNFQRSALSVLPVTELEKIKRVYCISDLHTDHIDNLKWLRNQVSGSSLKETDLVVVAGDISHEYNRLTETLQVLRQRCQVFFIAGNHEAWLTKEDPRSSMKKLQLVEAVCEKIGVHTKPIYVNGNYPLWIAPTHSWYDGTLSFDEILSKGFNEWPWVDFVRCEWSPDRFPAFPKSSGRGRIPQGLVEHFLELNEPFLQYLQEQISAGEAVLTVSHFLPNKQCLPDWCDLKSSSFDVGGWLDHGAGGMSAKFAKVAGSKLIDNQLRSLKLPGVTKHLHLFGHSHHPKDFTFDGLRYIHNPLGKPRERALHMISPNVDFQLLWNTKTGEVAGKPVIRYWEEEGGGVEKLRERLEKNRQKVSSRQYKDGI
;
A
#
# COMPACT_ATOMS: atom_id res chain seq x y z
N MET A 1 14.92 11.93 -44.69
CA MET A 1 16.40 11.87 -44.66
C MET A 1 16.94 13.18 -44.09
N VAL A 2 17.29 13.22 -42.80
CA VAL A 2 18.42 14.01 -42.25
C VAL A 2 18.83 13.28 -40.96
N HIS A 3 20.07 12.79 -40.95
CA HIS A 3 20.74 12.15 -39.83
C HIS A 3 21.17 13.19 -38.79
N ILE A 4 21.00 12.89 -37.50
CA ILE A 4 21.70 13.57 -36.41
C ILE A 4 22.75 12.60 -35.85
N LYS A 5 24.01 12.97 -36.04
CA LYS A 5 25.20 12.28 -35.50
C LYS A 5 25.51 12.80 -34.09
N HIS A 6 25.93 11.87 -33.23
CA HIS A 6 26.58 12.09 -31.95
C HIS A 6 27.81 13.01 -32.05
N THR A 7 28.05 13.83 -31.02
CA THR A 7 29.42 14.20 -30.62
C THR A 7 29.52 14.29 -29.10
N ILE A 8 30.44 13.51 -28.55
CA ILE A 8 30.95 13.52 -27.18
C ILE A 8 32.05 14.58 -27.11
N SER A 9 32.18 15.33 -26.02
CA SER A 9 33.43 16.02 -25.67
C SER A 9 33.56 16.19 -24.16
N LEU A 10 34.49 15.42 -23.59
CA LEU A 10 35.18 15.68 -22.32
C LEU A 10 35.98 16.98 -22.43
N TRP A 11 36.01 17.81 -21.38
CA TRP A 11 37.21 18.59 -21.01
C TRP A 11 37.30 18.74 -19.49
N LEU A 12 38.44 18.29 -18.96
CA LEU A 12 38.95 18.41 -17.60
C LEU A 12 40.00 19.54 -17.61
N ILE A 13 39.97 20.50 -16.68
CA ILE A 13 41.14 21.31 -16.30
C ILE A 13 41.15 21.50 -14.78
N LEU A 14 42.31 21.18 -14.19
CA LEU A 14 42.76 21.34 -12.80
C LEU A 14 43.62 22.60 -12.63
N ALA A 15 43.55 23.25 -11.46
CA ALA A 15 44.63 23.95 -10.73
C ALA A 15 44.09 24.33 -9.31
N SER A 16 44.54 23.80 -8.15
CA SER A 16 45.80 23.95 -7.38
C SER A 16 46.15 25.43 -7.06
N SER A 17 46.56 25.91 -5.88
CA SER A 17 46.73 25.44 -4.49
C SER A 17 47.53 26.54 -3.73
N PHE A 18 47.18 26.89 -2.49
CA PHE A 18 48.00 27.52 -1.42
C PHE A 18 47.23 27.25 -0.11
N GLY A 19 47.70 26.67 1.01
CA GLY A 19 49.00 26.62 1.70
C GLY A 19 48.89 27.48 2.98
N SER A 20 48.34 27.01 4.10
CA SER A 20 48.97 26.38 5.29
C SER A 20 49.04 27.30 6.55
N ASP A 21 48.53 26.76 7.67
CA ASP A 21 48.87 26.91 9.10
C ASP A 21 48.88 28.27 9.84
N CYS A 22 48.01 28.41 10.86
CA CYS A 22 48.42 28.44 12.28
C CYS A 22 47.28 28.58 13.31
N LEU A 23 47.35 27.74 14.35
CA LEU A 23 47.08 27.98 15.78
C LEU A 23 45.64 28.11 16.32
N CYS A 24 45.24 27.02 16.97
CA CYS A 24 44.50 26.89 18.24
C CYS A 24 44.01 28.18 18.93
N ARG A 25 42.69 28.29 19.10
CA ARG A 25 42.06 28.77 20.34
C ARG A 25 40.70 28.09 20.52
N ALA A 26 40.62 27.27 21.56
CA ALA A 26 39.38 26.70 22.05
C ALA A 26 38.45 27.83 22.50
N PHE A 27 37.21 27.83 21.99
CA PHE A 27 36.13 28.64 22.52
C PHE A 27 35.06 27.71 23.09
N VAL A 28 34.97 27.68 24.41
CA VAL A 28 33.85 27.09 25.16
C VAL A 28 32.70 28.10 25.12
N PRO A 29 31.52 27.77 24.58
CA PRO A 29 30.35 28.63 24.75
C PRO A 29 29.75 28.38 26.14
N ARG A 30 29.58 29.47 26.88
CA ARG A 30 28.92 29.52 28.19
C ARG A 30 27.44 29.13 28.06
N ARG A 31 26.93 28.42 29.06
CA ARG A 31 25.50 28.25 29.35
C ARG A 31 24.84 29.63 29.41
N GLY A 32 23.87 29.84 28.54
CA GLY A 32 23.02 31.02 28.50
C GLY A 32 21.79 30.70 27.66
N ASP A 33 20.64 30.66 28.32
CA ASP A 33 19.32 30.24 27.86
C ASP A 33 18.96 30.64 26.42
N LEU A 34 18.99 29.66 25.52
CA LEU A 34 18.23 29.70 24.27
C LEU A 34 16.82 29.20 24.57
N VAL A 35 15.94 30.16 24.91
CA VAL A 35 14.49 29.94 24.94
C VAL A 35 14.04 29.58 23.52
N LEU A 36 13.88 28.29 23.25
CA LEU A 36 13.10 27.80 22.12
C LEU A 36 11.67 28.32 22.31
N LYS A 37 11.30 29.36 21.56
CA LYS A 37 9.89 29.72 21.36
C LYS A 37 9.22 28.53 20.69
N SER A 38 8.52 27.73 21.48
CA SER A 38 7.53 26.78 21.00
C SER A 38 6.44 27.57 20.28
N TYR A 39 6.36 27.43 18.97
CA TYR A 39 5.13 27.76 18.27
C TYR A 39 4.11 26.67 18.65
N SER A 40 3.33 26.94 19.70
CA SER A 40 2.08 26.25 19.96
C SER A 40 1.14 26.58 18.81
N VAL A 41 1.05 25.68 17.84
CA VAL A 41 -0.13 25.63 16.97
C VAL A 41 -1.26 25.19 17.89
N HIS A 42 -2.06 26.15 18.35
CA HIS A 42 -3.35 25.85 18.97
C HIS A 42 -4.22 25.18 17.91
N SER A 43 -4.17 23.86 17.83
CA SER A 43 -5.29 23.08 17.31
C SER A 43 -6.49 23.45 18.17
N PRO A 44 -7.63 23.92 17.59
CA PRO A 44 -8.84 24.05 18.37
C PRO A 44 -9.14 22.65 18.91
N GLN A 45 -9.08 22.48 20.23
CA GLN A 45 -9.67 21.33 20.87
C GLN A 45 -11.17 21.44 20.60
N LEU A 46 -11.61 20.79 19.51
CA LEU A 46 -13.00 20.44 19.31
C LEU A 46 -13.38 19.56 20.49
N ASN A 47 -13.97 20.18 21.51
CA ASN A 47 -14.74 19.51 22.54
C ASN A 47 -15.87 18.77 21.82
N PHE A 48 -15.59 17.56 21.36
CA PHE A 48 -16.63 16.60 21.00
C PHE A 48 -17.39 16.31 22.29
N GLN A 49 -18.51 17.01 22.47
CA GLN A 49 -19.48 16.65 23.50
C GLN A 49 -19.78 15.15 23.32
N ARG A 50 -19.63 14.40 24.42
CA ARG A 50 -19.94 12.96 24.59
C ARG A 50 -21.35 12.53 24.11
N SER A 51 -22.18 13.46 23.65
CA SER A 51 -23.56 13.23 23.23
C SER A 51 -23.73 13.00 21.72
N ALA A 52 -22.64 12.88 20.94
CA ALA A 52 -22.69 12.65 19.49
C ALA A 52 -22.01 11.35 19.02
N LEU A 53 -21.79 10.37 19.92
CA LEU A 53 -21.66 8.95 19.53
C LEU A 53 -23.04 8.40 19.12
N SER A 54 -23.74 9.11 18.24
CA SER A 54 -24.84 8.53 17.49
C SER A 54 -24.26 7.37 16.69
N VAL A 55 -24.67 6.15 17.04
CA VAL A 55 -24.36 4.85 16.41
C VAL A 55 -23.64 5.03 15.07
N LEU A 56 -22.31 4.90 15.05
CA LEU A 56 -21.62 4.74 13.78
C LEU A 56 -22.26 3.52 13.10
N PRO A 57 -22.67 3.61 11.82
CA PRO A 57 -23.35 2.52 11.15
C PRO A 57 -22.33 1.40 10.89
N VAL A 58 -22.14 0.55 11.89
CA VAL A 58 -21.43 -0.72 11.75
C VAL A 58 -22.42 -1.71 11.16
N THR A 59 -22.06 -2.29 10.02
CA THR A 59 -22.89 -3.32 9.42
C THR A 59 -22.59 -4.66 10.08
N GLU A 60 -23.55 -5.24 10.76
CA GLU A 60 -23.45 -6.59 11.31
C GLU A 60 -23.75 -7.64 10.23
N LEU A 61 -22.83 -8.59 10.06
CA LEU A 61 -22.92 -9.67 9.09
C LEU A 61 -23.02 -11.03 9.80
N GLU A 62 -24.25 -11.49 10.04
CA GLU A 62 -24.52 -12.71 10.80
C GLU A 62 -24.29 -14.01 10.01
N LYS A 63 -24.40 -13.96 8.68
CA LYS A 63 -24.38 -15.17 7.82
C LYS A 63 -22.98 -15.54 7.34
N ILE A 64 -21.98 -14.70 7.60
CA ILE A 64 -20.62 -14.93 7.14
C ILE A 64 -19.97 -16.05 7.94
N LYS A 65 -19.30 -16.95 7.22
CA LYS A 65 -18.61 -18.14 7.73
C LYS A 65 -17.12 -18.09 7.51
N ARG A 66 -16.69 -17.50 6.38
CA ARG A 66 -15.29 -17.43 5.97
C ARG A 66 -14.97 -16.03 5.46
N VAL A 67 -13.81 -15.52 5.82
CA VAL A 67 -13.29 -14.24 5.33
C VAL A 67 -12.00 -14.51 4.57
N TYR A 68 -11.99 -14.09 3.31
CA TYR A 68 -10.89 -14.21 2.37
C TYR A 68 -10.29 -12.84 2.07
N CYS A 69 -9.07 -12.80 1.56
CA CYS A 69 -8.44 -11.56 1.08
C CYS A 69 -7.78 -11.68 -0.29
N ILE A 70 -7.68 -10.53 -0.96
CA ILE A 70 -6.90 -10.29 -2.16
C ILE A 70 -6.60 -8.79 -2.30
N SER A 71 -5.62 -8.41 -3.10
CA SER A 71 -5.34 -7.02 -3.46
C SER A 71 -4.85 -6.94 -4.90
N ASP A 72 -4.70 -5.72 -5.41
CA ASP A 72 -3.97 -5.46 -6.66
C ASP A 72 -4.54 -6.28 -7.84
N LEU A 73 -5.87 -6.29 -8.00
CA LEU A 73 -6.54 -7.05 -9.04
C LEU A 73 -6.21 -6.54 -10.45
N HIS A 74 -5.95 -5.24 -10.62
CA HIS A 74 -5.56 -4.62 -11.90
C HIS A 74 -6.37 -5.13 -13.10
N THR A 75 -7.69 -5.13 -12.97
CA THR A 75 -8.64 -5.69 -13.96
C THR A 75 -8.75 -4.88 -15.25
N ASP A 76 -8.06 -3.73 -15.32
CA ASP A 76 -7.72 -3.05 -16.57
C ASP A 76 -6.98 -3.99 -17.54
N HIS A 77 -6.19 -4.94 -16.99
CA HIS A 77 -5.68 -6.05 -17.77
C HIS A 77 -6.78 -7.09 -17.99
N ILE A 78 -7.15 -7.30 -19.26
CA ILE A 78 -8.19 -8.26 -19.63
C ILE A 78 -7.93 -9.68 -19.10
N ASP A 79 -6.67 -10.10 -18.99
CA ASP A 79 -6.29 -11.41 -18.45
C ASP A 79 -6.57 -11.51 -16.93
N ASN A 80 -6.44 -10.42 -16.18
CA ASN A 80 -6.80 -10.38 -14.77
C ASN A 80 -8.31 -10.43 -14.59
N LEU A 81 -9.08 -9.73 -15.43
CA LEU A 81 -10.55 -9.82 -15.40
C LEU A 81 -11.04 -11.23 -15.78
N LYS A 82 -10.42 -11.86 -16.79
CA LYS A 82 -10.69 -13.27 -17.15
C LYS A 82 -10.35 -14.19 -16.00
N TRP A 83 -9.18 -14.02 -15.37
CA TRP A 83 -8.79 -14.76 -14.18
C TRP A 83 -9.86 -14.62 -13.09
N LEU A 84 -10.32 -13.41 -12.78
CA LEU A 84 -11.31 -13.17 -11.74
C LEU A 84 -12.63 -13.88 -12.04
N ARG A 85 -13.14 -13.77 -13.27
CA ARG A 85 -14.36 -14.47 -13.70
C ARG A 85 -14.23 -15.98 -13.57
N ASN A 86 -13.08 -16.54 -13.95
CA ASN A 86 -12.81 -17.97 -13.83
C ASN A 86 -12.71 -18.39 -12.36
N GLN A 87 -12.06 -17.60 -11.51
CA GLN A 87 -12.01 -17.88 -10.08
C GLN A 87 -13.38 -17.80 -9.44
N VAL A 88 -14.15 -16.75 -9.68
CA VAL A 88 -15.50 -16.63 -9.09
C VAL A 88 -16.43 -17.73 -9.58
N SER A 89 -16.38 -18.10 -10.86
CA SER A 89 -17.22 -19.18 -11.41
C SER A 89 -16.80 -20.58 -10.94
N GLY A 90 -15.50 -20.84 -10.84
CA GLY A 90 -14.93 -22.14 -10.47
C GLY A 90 -14.60 -22.34 -8.99
N SER A 91 -14.61 -21.28 -8.18
CA SER A 91 -14.28 -21.34 -6.76
C SER A 91 -15.39 -21.94 -5.90
N SER A 92 -15.00 -22.31 -4.68
CA SER A 92 -15.93 -22.70 -3.60
C SER A 92 -16.56 -21.50 -2.87
N LEU A 93 -16.47 -20.28 -3.42
CA LEU A 93 -17.06 -19.08 -2.83
C LEU A 93 -18.60 -19.17 -2.83
N LYS A 94 -19.18 -18.70 -1.74
CA LYS A 94 -20.62 -18.74 -1.42
C LYS A 94 -21.05 -17.41 -0.81
N GLU A 95 -22.36 -17.15 -0.78
CA GLU A 95 -22.91 -15.93 -0.17
C GLU A 95 -22.61 -15.81 1.33
N THR A 96 -22.22 -16.92 1.97
CA THR A 96 -21.73 -16.95 3.35
C THR A 96 -20.23 -16.64 3.47
N ASP A 97 -19.58 -16.22 2.40
CA ASP A 97 -18.18 -15.82 2.42
C ASP A 97 -18.08 -14.31 2.18
N LEU A 98 -17.02 -13.73 2.74
CA LEU A 98 -16.64 -12.34 2.54
C LEU A 98 -15.27 -12.30 1.89
N VAL A 99 -15.12 -11.56 0.80
CA VAL A 99 -13.80 -11.27 0.19
C VAL A 99 -13.44 -9.81 0.50
N VAL A 100 -12.33 -9.61 1.19
CA VAL A 100 -11.74 -8.31 1.49
C VAL A 100 -10.73 -7.96 0.40
N VAL A 101 -11.00 -6.89 -0.35
CA VAL A 101 -10.15 -6.42 -1.45
C VAL A 101 -9.40 -5.15 -1.02
N ALA A 102 -8.09 -5.26 -0.87
CA ALA A 102 -7.21 -4.18 -0.40
C ALA A 102 -6.65 -3.32 -1.55
N GLY A 103 -7.54 -2.62 -2.25
CA GLY A 103 -7.23 -1.63 -3.26
C GLY A 103 -6.73 -2.17 -4.61
N ASP A 104 -6.55 -1.22 -5.53
CA ASP A 104 -5.99 -1.41 -6.87
C ASP A 104 -6.75 -2.43 -7.73
N ILE A 105 -8.03 -2.16 -7.93
CA ILE A 105 -8.87 -2.90 -8.88
C ILE A 105 -8.72 -2.32 -10.29
N SER A 106 -8.94 -1.01 -10.42
CA SER A 106 -8.96 -0.32 -11.70
C SER A 106 -9.05 1.19 -11.51
N HIS A 107 -8.37 1.92 -12.38
CA HIS A 107 -8.53 3.37 -12.46
C HIS A 107 -9.75 3.79 -13.31
N GLU A 108 -10.39 2.88 -14.04
CA GLU A 108 -11.58 3.16 -14.84
C GLU A 108 -12.85 2.85 -14.04
N TYR A 109 -13.74 3.83 -13.89
CA TYR A 109 -14.97 3.70 -13.09
C TYR A 109 -15.84 2.48 -13.49
N ASN A 110 -16.02 2.27 -14.79
CA ASN A 110 -16.85 1.16 -15.29
C ASN A 110 -16.20 -0.20 -15.03
N ARG A 111 -14.87 -0.30 -15.18
CA ARG A 111 -14.14 -1.55 -14.95
C ARG A 111 -14.09 -1.89 -13.47
N LEU A 112 -13.86 -0.91 -12.59
CA LEU A 112 -14.00 -1.06 -11.15
C LEU A 112 -15.38 -1.63 -10.78
N THR A 113 -16.44 -1.02 -11.30
CA THR A 113 -17.83 -1.42 -11.03
C THR A 113 -18.09 -2.86 -11.50
N GLU A 114 -17.69 -3.20 -12.72
CA GLU A 114 -17.84 -4.56 -13.28
C GLU A 114 -17.09 -5.60 -12.44
N THR A 115 -15.86 -5.30 -12.03
CA THR A 115 -15.04 -6.21 -11.21
C THR A 115 -15.69 -6.49 -9.86
N LEU A 116 -16.17 -5.46 -9.17
CA LEU A 116 -16.87 -5.61 -7.90
C LEU A 116 -18.19 -6.38 -8.08
N GLN A 117 -18.93 -6.13 -9.16
CA GLN A 117 -20.14 -6.89 -9.50
C GLN A 117 -19.84 -8.37 -9.76
N VAL A 118 -18.73 -8.70 -10.43
CA VAL A 118 -18.32 -10.10 -10.63
C VAL A 118 -18.14 -10.81 -9.29
N LEU A 119 -17.43 -10.21 -8.33
CA LEU A 119 -17.28 -10.80 -6.98
C LEU A 119 -18.64 -10.92 -6.26
N ARG A 120 -19.48 -9.88 -6.32
CA ARG A 120 -20.79 -9.86 -5.66
C ARG A 120 -21.80 -10.87 -6.20
N GLN A 121 -21.53 -11.52 -7.34
CA GLN A 121 -22.37 -12.63 -7.83
C GLN A 121 -22.32 -13.87 -6.93
N ARG A 122 -21.29 -14.02 -6.10
CA ARG A 122 -21.09 -15.24 -5.30
C ARG A 122 -20.85 -14.99 -3.82
N CYS A 123 -20.33 -13.84 -3.41
CA CYS A 123 -19.93 -13.60 -2.02
C CYS A 123 -20.13 -12.15 -1.62
N GLN A 124 -20.15 -11.86 -0.32
CA GLN A 124 -20.04 -10.49 0.18
C GLN A 124 -18.65 -9.93 -0.15
N VAL A 125 -18.54 -8.61 -0.29
CA VAL A 125 -17.27 -7.95 -0.62
C VAL A 125 -17.07 -6.77 0.32
N PHE A 126 -15.89 -6.69 0.90
CA PHE A 126 -15.38 -5.50 1.57
C PHE A 126 -14.28 -4.90 0.69
N PHE A 127 -14.28 -3.59 0.48
CA PHE A 127 -13.32 -2.93 -0.39
C PHE A 127 -12.81 -1.63 0.24
N ILE A 128 -11.50 -1.40 0.10
CA ILE A 128 -10.88 -0.09 0.32
C ILE A 128 -10.16 0.33 -0.97
N ALA A 129 -10.28 1.60 -1.33
CA ALA A 129 -9.63 2.18 -2.50
C ALA A 129 -8.10 2.22 -2.36
N GLY A 130 -7.39 1.90 -3.44
CA GLY A 130 -5.95 2.11 -3.60
C GLY A 130 -5.63 3.40 -4.34
N ASN A 131 -4.38 3.54 -4.82
CA ASN A 131 -3.99 4.72 -5.59
C ASN A 131 -4.62 4.73 -6.98
N HIS A 132 -4.85 3.57 -7.60
CA HIS A 132 -5.48 3.50 -8.92
C HIS A 132 -6.90 4.10 -8.92
N GLU A 133 -7.66 3.88 -7.86
CA GLU A 133 -8.99 4.46 -7.72
C GLU A 133 -8.98 5.99 -7.55
N ALA A 134 -7.82 6.59 -7.22
CA ALA A 134 -7.62 8.04 -7.16
C ALA A 134 -7.12 8.66 -8.49
N TRP A 135 -6.66 7.84 -9.44
CA TRP A 135 -6.10 8.31 -10.72
C TRP A 135 -7.17 8.83 -11.66
N LEU A 136 -7.09 10.08 -12.07
CA LEU A 136 -8.07 10.68 -12.96
C LEU A 136 -7.91 10.21 -14.41
N THR A 137 -9.05 9.95 -15.04
CA THR A 137 -9.25 9.83 -16.49
C THR A 137 -9.85 11.13 -17.03
N LYS A 138 -10.14 11.22 -18.34
CA LYS A 138 -10.70 12.43 -18.93
C LYS A 138 -12.16 12.63 -18.53
N GLU A 139 -12.83 11.54 -18.18
CA GLU A 139 -14.25 11.44 -17.85
C GLU A 139 -14.51 11.72 -16.37
N ASP A 140 -13.46 11.74 -15.54
CA ASP A 140 -13.55 11.93 -14.10
C ASP A 140 -13.67 13.42 -13.70
N PRO A 141 -14.18 13.72 -12.49
CA PRO A 141 -14.04 15.05 -11.92
C PRO A 141 -12.55 15.43 -11.81
N ARG A 142 -12.24 16.72 -12.00
CA ARG A 142 -10.88 17.29 -11.76
C ARG A 142 -10.55 17.39 -10.27
N SER A 143 -10.60 16.27 -9.57
CA SER A 143 -10.25 16.11 -8.16
C SER A 143 -10.22 14.63 -7.79
N SER A 144 -9.06 14.14 -7.35
CA SER A 144 -8.92 12.76 -6.86
C SER A 144 -9.80 12.50 -5.64
N MET A 145 -9.99 13.50 -4.77
CA MET A 145 -10.89 13.37 -3.62
C MET A 145 -12.34 13.15 -4.04
N LYS A 146 -12.84 13.88 -5.04
CA LYS A 146 -14.20 13.67 -5.58
C LYS A 146 -14.32 12.30 -6.26
N LYS A 147 -13.27 11.85 -6.96
CA LYS A 147 -13.27 10.52 -7.56
C LYS A 147 -13.39 9.42 -6.51
N LEU A 148 -12.63 9.50 -5.42
CA LEU A 148 -12.74 8.53 -4.31
C LEU A 148 -14.15 8.50 -3.70
N GLN A 149 -14.82 9.66 -3.57
CA GLN A 149 -16.23 9.71 -3.15
C GLN A 149 -17.18 9.02 -4.13
N LEU A 150 -16.94 9.13 -5.44
CA LEU A 150 -17.72 8.40 -6.46
C LEU A 150 -17.48 6.90 -6.41
N VAL A 151 -16.26 6.48 -6.08
CA VAL A 151 -15.91 5.08 -5.85
C VAL A 151 -16.66 4.51 -4.64
N GLU A 152 -16.69 5.23 -3.52
CA GLU A 152 -17.47 4.83 -2.34
C GLU A 152 -18.97 4.75 -2.66
N ALA A 153 -19.51 5.76 -3.38
CA ALA A 153 -20.92 5.80 -3.75
C ALA A 153 -21.33 4.63 -4.66
N VAL A 154 -20.46 4.22 -5.61
CA VAL A 154 -20.78 3.05 -6.46
C VAL A 154 -20.70 1.75 -5.67
N CYS A 155 -19.77 1.63 -4.73
CA CYS A 155 -19.68 0.46 -3.85
C CYS A 155 -20.96 0.30 -3.03
N GLU A 156 -21.44 1.37 -2.39
CA GLU A 156 -22.70 1.37 -1.64
C GLU A 156 -23.88 0.97 -2.54
N LYS A 157 -23.98 1.55 -3.74
CA LYS A 157 -25.03 1.24 -4.72
C LYS A 157 -25.09 -0.24 -5.12
N ILE A 158 -23.95 -0.93 -5.21
CA ILE A 158 -23.88 -2.34 -5.61
C ILE A 158 -23.76 -3.31 -4.42
N GLY A 159 -23.91 -2.82 -3.19
CA GLY A 159 -23.86 -3.63 -1.97
C GLY A 159 -22.47 -4.17 -1.66
N VAL A 160 -21.43 -3.38 -1.91
CA VAL A 160 -20.05 -3.62 -1.46
C VAL A 160 -19.80 -2.78 -0.21
N HIS A 161 -19.24 -3.41 0.82
CA HIS A 161 -18.95 -2.77 2.10
C HIS A 161 -17.66 -1.95 2.01
N THR A 162 -17.72 -0.66 2.29
CA THR A 162 -16.55 0.23 2.41
C THR A 162 -16.43 0.86 3.80
N LYS A 163 -17.48 0.71 4.62
CA LYS A 163 -17.57 1.17 5.99
C LYS A 163 -17.27 0.00 6.95
N PRO A 164 -16.93 0.29 8.21
CA PRO A 164 -16.65 -0.77 9.19
C PRO A 164 -17.79 -1.78 9.32
N ILE A 165 -17.42 -3.05 9.49
CA ILE A 165 -18.37 -4.16 9.63
C ILE A 165 -17.99 -5.05 10.81
N TYR A 166 -19.00 -5.71 11.37
CA TYR A 166 -18.83 -6.70 12.43
C TYR A 166 -19.33 -8.06 11.93
N VAL A 167 -18.44 -9.03 11.89
CA VAL A 167 -18.74 -10.40 11.47
C VAL A 167 -18.97 -11.25 12.71
N ASN A 168 -20.22 -11.67 12.91
CA ASN A 168 -20.62 -12.46 14.07
C ASN A 168 -20.23 -13.95 13.92
N GLY A 169 -20.05 -14.64 15.04
CA GLY A 169 -19.78 -16.09 15.11
C GLY A 169 -19.18 -16.52 16.45
N ASN A 170 -18.70 -17.76 16.53
CA ASN A 170 -17.98 -18.25 17.73
C ASN A 170 -16.68 -17.48 17.96
N TYR A 171 -16.10 -16.98 16.87
CA TYR A 171 -14.94 -16.11 16.88
C TYR A 171 -15.30 -14.83 16.10
N PRO A 172 -15.87 -13.83 16.77
CA PRO A 172 -16.27 -12.58 16.11
C PRO A 172 -15.07 -11.79 15.58
N LEU A 173 -15.30 -11.05 14.50
CA LEU A 173 -14.28 -10.27 13.82
C LEU A 173 -14.80 -8.90 13.43
N TRP A 174 -14.15 -7.85 13.93
CA TRP A 174 -14.27 -6.48 13.43
C TRP A 174 -13.42 -6.31 12.17
N ILE A 175 -13.99 -5.73 11.12
CA ILE A 175 -13.24 -5.37 9.90
C ILE A 175 -13.38 -3.88 9.64
N ALA A 176 -12.24 -3.21 9.50
CA ALA A 176 -12.16 -1.75 9.49
C ALA A 176 -11.32 -1.24 8.32
N PRO A 177 -11.81 -0.26 7.54
CA PRO A 177 -10.97 0.42 6.58
C PRO A 177 -9.95 1.30 7.32
N THR A 178 -8.74 1.39 6.78
CA THR A 178 -7.68 2.29 7.22
C THR A 178 -7.32 3.16 6.02
N HIS A 179 -8.12 4.20 5.80
CA HIS A 179 -7.87 5.21 4.79
C HIS A 179 -6.48 5.80 5.02
N SER A 180 -5.68 5.85 3.97
CA SER A 180 -4.26 6.21 4.08
C SER A 180 -3.71 6.65 2.73
N TRP A 181 -2.45 7.11 2.75
CA TRP A 181 -1.64 7.42 1.58
C TRP A 181 -0.16 7.17 1.92
N TYR A 182 0.77 7.80 1.20
CA TYR A 182 2.20 7.78 1.48
C TYR A 182 2.80 9.16 1.76
N ASP A 183 3.88 9.19 2.55
CA ASP A 183 4.60 10.42 2.96
C ASP A 183 6.14 10.30 2.85
N GLY A 184 6.62 9.18 2.30
CA GLY A 184 8.03 8.86 2.16
C GLY A 184 8.75 8.40 3.43
N THR A 185 8.04 8.21 4.55
CA THR A 185 8.65 7.80 5.83
C THR A 185 9.16 6.36 5.84
N LEU A 186 8.72 5.53 4.89
CA LEU A 186 9.21 4.15 4.72
C LEU A 186 10.54 4.08 3.94
N SER A 187 11.01 5.19 3.36
CA SER A 187 12.32 5.26 2.72
C SER A 187 13.45 4.85 3.69
N PHE A 188 14.50 4.23 3.16
CA PHE A 188 15.68 3.79 3.92
C PHE A 188 16.95 4.60 3.60
N ASP A 189 17.20 4.96 2.35
CA ASP A 189 18.35 5.80 1.96
C ASP A 189 18.01 6.75 0.80
N GLU A 190 18.31 8.03 0.98
CA GLU A 190 18.13 9.07 -0.02
C GLU A 190 19.03 8.89 -1.25
N ILE A 191 20.22 8.30 -1.08
CA ILE A 191 21.17 8.03 -2.17
C ILE A 191 20.55 7.06 -3.17
N LEU A 192 19.81 6.06 -2.69
CA LEU A 192 19.20 5.01 -3.51
C LEU A 192 17.93 5.49 -4.23
N SER A 193 17.35 6.58 -3.75
CA SER A 193 16.19 7.24 -4.36
C SER A 193 16.57 8.51 -5.13
N LYS A 194 17.84 8.67 -5.51
CA LYS A 194 18.29 9.77 -6.35
C LYS A 194 17.46 9.88 -7.63
N GLY A 195 17.08 11.12 -7.96
CA GLY A 195 16.23 11.42 -9.12
C GLY A 195 14.74 11.10 -8.89
N PHE A 196 14.30 10.98 -7.64
CA PHE A 196 12.91 10.67 -7.31
C PHE A 196 11.94 11.77 -7.77
N ASN A 197 12.31 13.05 -7.67
CA ASN A 197 11.43 14.16 -8.07
C ASN A 197 11.12 14.15 -9.58
N GLU A 198 12.05 13.61 -10.36
CA GLU A 198 11.98 13.43 -11.82
C GLU A 198 11.39 12.07 -12.21
N TRP A 199 11.23 11.14 -11.26
CA TRP A 199 10.69 9.82 -11.52
C TRP A 199 9.20 9.94 -11.91
N PRO A 200 8.78 9.35 -13.05
CA PRO A 200 7.42 9.49 -13.54
C PRO A 200 6.45 8.53 -12.82
N TRP A 201 6.39 8.63 -11.49
CA TRP A 201 5.39 7.91 -10.71
C TRP A 201 3.99 8.39 -11.11
N VAL A 202 3.11 7.45 -11.43
CA VAL A 202 1.83 7.76 -12.11
C VAL A 202 0.92 8.59 -11.23
N ASP A 203 0.96 8.41 -9.91
CA ASP A 203 0.18 9.21 -8.96
C ASP A 203 0.51 10.70 -9.11
N PHE A 204 1.77 11.06 -9.40
CA PHE A 204 2.17 12.46 -9.59
C PHE A 204 1.71 13.08 -10.91
N VAL A 205 1.13 12.28 -11.78
CA VAL A 205 0.62 12.68 -13.09
C VAL A 205 -0.90 12.63 -13.10
N ARG A 206 -1.50 11.62 -12.46
CA ARG A 206 -2.92 11.33 -12.53
C ARG A 206 -3.71 11.72 -11.29
N CYS A 207 -3.06 11.99 -10.15
CA CYS A 207 -3.77 12.50 -8.99
C CYS A 207 -3.82 14.03 -9.01
N GLU A 208 -4.98 14.58 -8.65
CA GLU A 208 -5.19 16.02 -8.47
C GLU A 208 -5.70 16.26 -7.05
N TRP A 209 -4.78 16.67 -6.18
CA TRP A 209 -5.02 17.08 -4.80
C TRP A 209 -5.08 18.60 -4.71
N SER A 210 -5.91 19.13 -3.79
CA SER A 210 -6.01 20.58 -3.57
C SER A 210 -4.67 21.13 -3.06
N PRO A 211 -3.94 21.97 -3.82
CA PRO A 211 -2.61 22.43 -3.42
C PRO A 211 -2.61 23.30 -2.16
N ASP A 212 -3.69 24.06 -1.94
CA ASP A 212 -3.86 24.89 -0.74
C ASP A 212 -4.01 24.04 0.52
N ARG A 213 -4.61 22.85 0.41
CA ARG A 213 -4.77 21.91 1.53
C ARG A 213 -3.60 20.95 1.67
N PHE A 214 -3.02 20.53 0.56
CA PHE A 214 -1.98 19.52 0.49
C PHE A 214 -0.80 20.03 -0.35
N PRO A 215 -0.05 21.02 0.17
CA PRO A 215 1.11 21.54 -0.54
C PRO A 215 2.19 20.47 -0.69
N ALA A 216 3.06 20.61 -1.68
CA ALA A 216 4.21 19.72 -1.79
C ALA A 216 5.26 20.01 -0.72
N PHE A 217 6.00 18.99 -0.27
CA PHE A 217 7.18 19.20 0.56
C PHE A 217 8.23 20.08 -0.15
N PRO A 218 9.15 20.74 0.59
CA PRO A 218 10.27 21.45 -0.02
C PRO A 218 11.08 20.53 -0.94
N LYS A 219 11.48 21.00 -2.13
CA LYS A 219 12.22 20.18 -3.11
C LYS A 219 13.51 19.56 -2.55
N SER A 220 14.16 20.27 -1.63
CA SER A 220 15.38 19.81 -0.92
C SER A 220 15.16 18.61 -0.01
N SER A 221 13.91 18.29 0.35
CA SER A 221 13.58 17.17 1.25
C SER A 221 13.60 15.79 0.56
N GLY A 222 13.86 15.74 -0.75
CA GLY A 222 13.72 14.51 -1.54
C GLY A 222 12.27 14.00 -1.68
N ARG A 223 11.28 14.78 -1.24
CA ARG A 223 9.85 14.44 -1.25
C ARG A 223 8.99 15.49 -1.97
N GLY A 224 9.59 16.30 -2.82
CA GLY A 224 8.95 17.49 -3.40
C GLY A 224 7.80 17.25 -4.37
N ARG A 225 7.43 15.99 -4.62
CA ARG A 225 6.24 15.57 -5.38
C ARG A 225 5.15 14.94 -4.50
N ILE A 226 5.44 14.68 -3.23
CA ILE A 226 4.52 14.07 -2.29
C ILE A 226 3.66 15.17 -1.65
N PRO A 227 2.32 15.02 -1.64
CA PRO A 227 1.41 15.96 -0.99
C PRO A 227 1.55 15.86 0.54
N GLN A 228 2.03 16.93 1.18
CA GLN A 228 2.14 17.04 2.63
C GLN A 228 0.75 17.11 3.26
N GLY A 229 0.55 16.45 4.41
CA GLY A 229 -0.71 16.47 5.15
C GLY A 229 -1.77 15.51 4.61
N LEU A 230 -1.55 14.87 3.45
CA LEU A 230 -2.55 13.99 2.84
C LEU A 230 -2.72 12.69 3.64
N VAL A 231 -1.62 12.13 4.16
CA VAL A 231 -1.69 10.93 5.01
C VAL A 231 -2.48 11.24 6.27
N GLU A 232 -2.16 12.33 6.96
CA GLU A 232 -2.84 12.77 8.17
C GLU A 232 -4.34 12.97 7.93
N HIS A 233 -4.71 13.63 6.82
CA HIS A 233 -6.11 13.80 6.45
C HIS A 233 -6.86 12.48 6.30
N PHE A 234 -6.26 11.47 5.64
CA PHE A 234 -6.91 10.17 5.51
C PHE A 234 -6.95 9.39 6.83
N LEU A 235 -5.91 9.50 7.67
CA LEU A 235 -5.91 8.86 8.98
C LEU A 235 -6.97 9.46 9.91
N GLU A 236 -7.24 10.76 9.83
CA GLU A 236 -8.33 11.43 10.56
C GLU A 236 -9.71 10.83 10.22
N LEU A 237 -9.92 10.33 9.00
CA LEU A 237 -11.18 9.67 8.61
C LEU A 237 -11.41 8.35 9.36
N ASN A 238 -10.34 7.72 9.85
CA ASN A 238 -10.42 6.45 10.56
C ASN A 238 -10.82 6.67 12.04
N GLU A 239 -10.47 7.82 12.62
CA GLU A 239 -10.57 8.09 14.06
C GLU A 239 -11.97 7.83 14.67
N PRO A 240 -13.10 8.26 14.06
CA PRO A 240 -14.41 8.00 14.64
C PRO A 240 -14.65 6.51 14.89
N PHE A 241 -14.32 5.66 13.91
CA PHE A 241 -14.52 4.22 14.05
C PHE A 241 -13.48 3.60 14.99
N LEU A 242 -12.21 4.02 14.93
CA LEU A 242 -11.20 3.46 15.82
C LEU A 242 -11.50 3.77 17.29
N GLN A 243 -12.08 4.94 17.58
CA GLN A 243 -12.60 5.25 18.91
C GLN A 243 -13.76 4.32 19.28
N TYR A 244 -14.77 4.21 18.41
CA TYR A 244 -15.92 3.35 18.63
C TYR A 244 -15.52 1.88 18.84
N LEU A 245 -14.60 1.36 18.02
CA LEU A 245 -14.06 0.01 18.14
C LEU A 245 -13.46 -0.22 19.54
N GLN A 246 -12.62 0.70 20.03
CA GLN A 246 -12.01 0.58 21.36
C GLN A 246 -13.04 0.59 22.49
N GLU A 247 -14.17 1.27 22.30
CA GLU A 247 -15.26 1.32 23.28
C GLU A 247 -16.15 0.06 23.25
N GLN A 248 -16.28 -0.60 22.09
CA GLN A 248 -17.19 -1.74 21.90
C GLN A 248 -16.49 -3.11 21.94
N ILE A 249 -15.22 -3.19 21.55
CA ILE A 249 -14.54 -4.47 21.38
C ILE A 249 -14.44 -5.21 22.71
N SER A 250 -14.79 -6.50 22.68
CA SER A 250 -14.79 -7.37 23.84
C SER A 250 -13.63 -8.36 23.83
N ALA A 251 -13.26 -8.87 25.01
CA ALA A 251 -12.22 -9.89 25.12
C ALA A 251 -12.62 -11.17 24.36
N GLY A 252 -11.72 -11.65 23.50
CA GLY A 252 -11.92 -12.84 22.67
C GLY A 252 -12.36 -12.54 21.24
N GLU A 253 -12.68 -11.28 20.93
CA GLU A 253 -12.91 -10.82 19.56
C GLU A 253 -11.58 -10.53 18.84
N ALA A 254 -11.68 -10.34 17.52
CA ALA A 254 -10.54 -10.00 16.68
C ALA A 254 -10.79 -8.73 15.86
N VAL A 255 -9.70 -8.14 15.39
CA VAL A 255 -9.69 -6.96 14.52
C VAL A 255 -8.90 -7.27 13.26
N LEU A 256 -9.50 -7.01 12.11
CA LEU A 256 -8.84 -6.93 10.81
C LEU A 256 -8.93 -5.49 10.30
N THR A 257 -7.82 -4.77 10.36
CA THR A 257 -7.70 -3.47 9.70
C THR A 257 -7.24 -3.65 8.26
N VAL A 258 -7.66 -2.75 7.36
CA VAL A 258 -7.40 -2.89 5.93
C VAL A 258 -6.94 -1.56 5.35
N SER A 259 -5.68 -1.45 4.93
CA SER A 259 -5.20 -0.33 4.11
C SER A 259 -4.93 -0.83 2.69
N HIS A 260 -4.72 0.08 1.75
CA HIS A 260 -4.00 -0.28 0.52
C HIS A 260 -2.49 -0.06 0.68
N PHE A 261 -2.09 1.04 1.32
CA PHE A 261 -0.69 1.42 1.50
C PHE A 261 0.01 0.68 2.63
N LEU A 262 1.32 0.53 2.51
CA LEU A 262 2.14 -0.25 3.45
C LEU A 262 2.24 0.47 4.80
N PRO A 263 2.03 -0.24 5.93
CA PRO A 263 2.03 0.40 7.24
C PRO A 263 3.44 0.67 7.78
N ASN A 264 4.41 -0.19 7.48
CA ASN A 264 5.76 -0.10 8.05
C ASN A 264 6.82 -0.63 7.09
N LYS A 265 8.08 -0.53 7.49
CA LYS A 265 9.23 -0.93 6.67
C LYS A 265 9.31 -2.45 6.47
N GLN A 266 8.88 -3.25 7.45
CA GLN A 266 8.82 -4.70 7.36
C GLN A 266 7.90 -5.18 6.22
N CYS A 267 6.89 -4.37 5.87
CA CYS A 267 6.00 -4.63 4.74
C CYS A 267 6.63 -4.33 3.38
N LEU A 268 7.78 -3.64 3.30
CA LEU A 268 8.44 -3.38 2.01
C LEU A 268 8.86 -4.68 1.31
N PRO A 269 8.76 -4.77 -0.02
CA PRO A 269 9.13 -5.96 -0.79
C PRO A 269 10.46 -6.59 -0.41
N ASP A 270 11.47 -5.74 -0.23
CA ASP A 270 12.86 -6.18 -0.04
C ASP A 270 13.23 -6.37 1.43
N TRP A 271 12.31 -6.14 2.37
CA TRP A 271 12.61 -6.32 3.79
C TRP A 271 12.71 -7.80 4.15
N CYS A 272 13.86 -8.23 4.69
CA CYS A 272 14.18 -9.65 4.92
C CYS A 272 14.22 -10.05 6.40
N ASP A 273 14.58 -9.12 7.29
CA ASP A 273 14.71 -9.42 8.72
C ASP A 273 13.74 -8.56 9.54
N LEU A 274 12.64 -9.17 9.99
CA LEU A 274 11.62 -8.50 10.79
C LEU A 274 12.17 -7.86 12.07
N LYS A 275 13.25 -8.41 12.66
CA LYS A 275 13.82 -7.92 13.92
C LYS A 275 14.79 -6.78 13.71
N SER A 276 15.30 -6.60 12.50
CA SER A 276 16.21 -5.51 12.20
C SER A 276 15.49 -4.16 12.31
N SER A 277 16.21 -3.16 12.82
CA SER A 277 15.77 -1.76 12.80
C SER A 277 16.36 -0.99 11.62
N SER A 278 17.31 -1.58 10.90
CA SER A 278 17.99 -1.01 9.73
C SER A 278 17.79 -1.88 8.49
N PHE A 279 17.72 -1.23 7.33
CA PHE A 279 17.64 -1.91 6.04
C PHE A 279 19.06 -2.27 5.57
N ASP A 280 19.32 -3.53 5.26
CA ASP A 280 20.60 -3.92 4.65
C ASP A 280 20.57 -3.61 3.15
N VAL A 281 21.03 -2.42 2.82
CA VAL A 281 21.11 -1.92 1.44
C VAL A 281 21.89 -2.87 0.52
N GLY A 282 22.97 -3.47 1.02
CA GLY A 282 23.87 -4.29 0.21
C GLY A 282 23.35 -5.72 0.02
N GLY A 283 22.73 -6.28 1.06
CA GLY A 283 22.22 -7.65 1.06
C GLY A 283 20.78 -7.80 0.56
N TRP A 284 19.94 -6.78 0.68
CA TRP A 284 18.49 -6.93 0.44
C TRP A 284 18.01 -6.41 -0.92
N LEU A 285 18.80 -5.55 -1.60
CA LEU A 285 18.53 -5.09 -2.97
C LEU A 285 19.23 -5.96 -4.02
N ASP A 286 19.40 -7.24 -3.73
CA ASP A 286 20.12 -8.24 -4.53
C ASP A 286 19.27 -8.83 -5.68
N HIS A 287 18.44 -7.99 -6.30
CA HIS A 287 17.52 -8.36 -7.38
C HIS A 287 17.50 -7.32 -8.49
N GLY A 288 17.05 -7.71 -9.69
CA GLY A 288 17.13 -6.88 -10.90
C GLY A 288 16.22 -5.64 -10.92
N ALA A 289 15.56 -5.32 -9.80
CA ALA A 289 14.68 -4.16 -9.65
C ALA A 289 15.02 -3.29 -8.42
N GLY A 290 16.15 -3.51 -7.73
CA GLY A 290 16.44 -2.83 -6.45
C GLY A 290 16.41 -1.29 -6.50
N GLY A 291 16.90 -0.68 -7.58
CA GLY A 291 16.81 0.77 -7.77
C GLY A 291 15.38 1.30 -7.93
N MET A 292 14.45 0.49 -8.45
CA MET A 292 13.03 0.84 -8.47
C MET A 292 12.40 0.65 -7.10
N SER A 293 12.74 -0.42 -6.38
CA SER A 293 12.20 -0.66 -5.04
C SER A 293 12.57 0.44 -4.05
N ALA A 294 13.81 0.96 -4.11
CA ALA A 294 14.23 2.07 -3.26
C ALA A 294 13.43 3.36 -3.53
N LYS A 295 13.06 3.63 -4.79
CA LYS A 295 12.19 4.75 -5.13
C LYS A 295 10.74 4.48 -4.74
N PHE A 296 10.28 3.24 -4.92
CA PHE A 296 8.96 2.79 -4.50
C PHE A 296 8.76 2.99 -2.98
N ALA A 297 9.77 2.75 -2.15
CA ALA A 297 9.68 2.96 -0.70
C ALA A 297 9.24 4.38 -0.30
N LYS A 298 9.45 5.39 -1.16
CA LYS A 298 8.96 6.76 -0.93
C LYS A 298 7.46 6.95 -1.16
N VAL A 299 6.86 6.07 -1.94
CA VAL A 299 5.44 6.07 -2.33
C VAL A 299 4.71 4.81 -1.86
N ALA A 300 5.37 3.98 -1.06
CA ALA A 300 4.85 2.69 -0.60
C ALA A 300 3.79 2.83 0.49
N GLY A 301 3.90 3.86 1.33
CA GLY A 301 3.00 4.09 2.45
C GLY A 301 3.59 5.02 3.49
N SER A 302 3.16 4.86 4.74
CA SER A 302 3.56 5.72 5.83
C SER A 302 3.62 4.95 7.15
N LYS A 303 4.67 5.22 7.95
CA LYS A 303 4.77 4.73 9.33
C LYS A 303 3.61 5.18 10.23
N LEU A 304 2.91 6.26 9.85
CA LEU A 304 1.78 6.77 10.61
C LEU A 304 0.58 5.80 10.59
N ILE A 305 0.47 4.99 9.53
CA ILE A 305 -0.52 3.91 9.46
C ILE A 305 -0.25 2.91 10.59
N ASP A 306 0.97 2.38 10.68
CA ASP A 306 1.34 1.43 11.74
C ASP A 306 1.18 2.01 13.15
N ASN A 307 1.54 3.28 13.32
CA ASN A 307 1.32 3.99 14.59
C ASN A 307 -0.16 4.04 14.97
N GLN A 308 -1.07 4.30 14.02
CA GLN A 308 -2.51 4.33 14.26
C GLN A 308 -3.06 2.93 14.58
N LEU A 309 -2.56 1.89 13.90
CA LEU A 309 -2.94 0.50 14.23
C LEU A 309 -2.51 0.13 15.65
N ARG A 310 -1.27 0.46 16.02
CA ARG A 310 -0.69 0.12 17.32
C ARG A 310 -1.18 0.99 18.47
N SER A 311 -1.80 2.14 18.20
CA SER A 311 -2.39 2.99 19.24
C SER A 311 -3.70 2.44 19.79
N LEU A 312 -4.31 1.46 19.10
CA LEU A 312 -5.55 0.82 19.53
C LEU A 312 -5.37 0.11 20.87
N LYS A 313 -6.16 0.53 21.86
CA LYS A 313 -6.27 -0.11 23.17
C LYS A 313 -7.18 -1.33 23.08
N LEU A 314 -6.62 -2.44 22.62
CA LEU A 314 -7.34 -3.70 22.49
C LEU A 314 -7.21 -4.54 23.78
N PRO A 315 -8.26 -5.30 24.18
CA PRO A 315 -8.17 -6.28 25.25
C PRO A 315 -7.02 -7.29 25.01
N GLY A 316 -6.35 -7.74 26.08
CA GLY A 316 -5.08 -8.50 25.98
C GLY A 316 -5.09 -9.84 25.23
N VAL A 317 -6.28 -10.38 24.88
CA VAL A 317 -6.45 -11.61 24.10
C VAL A 317 -6.90 -11.36 22.65
N THR A 318 -6.97 -10.09 22.23
CA THR A 318 -7.47 -9.71 20.91
C THR A 318 -6.48 -10.09 19.82
N LYS A 319 -6.95 -10.82 18.80
CA LYS A 319 -6.18 -11.04 17.58
C LYS A 319 -6.25 -9.79 16.72
N HIS A 320 -5.10 -9.25 16.32
CA HIS A 320 -5.05 -8.06 15.49
C HIS A 320 -4.26 -8.34 14.21
N LEU A 321 -4.99 -8.29 13.10
CA LEU A 321 -4.52 -8.52 11.75
C LEU A 321 -4.60 -7.21 10.97
N HIS A 322 -3.70 -7.05 10.01
CA HIS A 322 -3.71 -5.94 9.07
C HIS A 322 -3.50 -6.46 7.64
N LEU A 323 -4.47 -6.22 6.77
CA LEU A 323 -4.38 -6.50 5.34
C LEU A 323 -3.95 -5.23 4.60
N PHE A 324 -2.97 -5.36 3.71
CA PHE A 324 -2.49 -4.28 2.85
C PHE A 324 -2.28 -4.72 1.39
N GLY A 325 -1.96 -3.77 0.50
CA GLY A 325 -1.81 -3.93 -0.94
C GLY A 325 -0.54 -3.28 -1.52
N HIS A 326 -0.63 -2.76 -2.75
CA HIS A 326 0.27 -1.79 -3.41
C HIS A 326 1.64 -2.33 -3.86
N SER A 327 2.32 -3.09 -2.99
CA SER A 327 3.72 -3.46 -3.25
C SER A 327 3.91 -4.49 -4.34
N HIS A 328 2.83 -5.19 -4.74
CA HIS A 328 2.86 -6.34 -5.62
C HIS A 328 3.88 -7.42 -5.19
N HIS A 329 4.12 -7.60 -3.89
CA HIS A 329 4.97 -8.67 -3.37
C HIS A 329 4.29 -9.31 -2.17
N PRO A 330 3.85 -10.59 -2.27
CA PRO A 330 3.13 -11.25 -1.19
C PRO A 330 3.90 -11.20 0.14
N LYS A 331 3.16 -10.97 1.22
CA LYS A 331 3.67 -10.96 2.60
C LYS A 331 2.65 -11.62 3.51
N ASP A 332 3.11 -12.40 4.48
CA ASP A 332 2.30 -12.89 5.58
C ASP A 332 3.21 -13.13 6.78
N PHE A 333 3.16 -12.24 7.77
CA PHE A 333 4.06 -12.33 8.91
C PHE A 333 3.53 -11.65 10.15
N THR A 334 4.01 -12.08 11.31
CA THR A 334 3.71 -11.42 12.58
C THR A 334 4.91 -10.60 13.04
N PHE A 335 4.67 -9.33 13.34
CA PHE A 335 5.67 -8.41 13.87
C PHE A 335 5.07 -7.64 15.05
N ASP A 336 5.68 -7.83 16.23
CA ASP A 336 5.25 -7.22 17.50
C ASP A 336 3.75 -7.38 17.77
N GLY A 337 3.27 -8.64 17.72
CA GLY A 337 1.89 -9.00 18.05
C GLY A 337 0.84 -8.71 16.97
N LEU A 338 1.21 -8.00 15.90
CA LEU A 338 0.34 -7.73 14.74
C LEU A 338 0.70 -8.63 13.57
N ARG A 339 -0.30 -9.27 12.95
CA ARG A 339 -0.09 -10.05 11.72
C ARG A 339 -0.40 -9.19 10.50
N TYR A 340 0.57 -9.05 9.61
CA TYR A 340 0.47 -8.30 8.36
C TYR A 340 0.31 -9.26 7.19
N ILE A 341 -0.67 -9.02 6.33
CA ILE A 341 -0.98 -9.87 5.18
C ILE A 341 -1.06 -9.01 3.92
N HIS A 342 -0.49 -9.49 2.82
CA HIS A 342 -0.62 -8.95 1.48
C HIS A 342 -0.71 -10.11 0.48
N ASN A 343 -1.85 -10.20 -0.21
CA ASN A 343 -2.13 -11.24 -1.21
C ASN A 343 -2.43 -10.60 -2.58
N PRO A 344 -1.41 -10.09 -3.30
CA PRO A 344 -1.60 -9.42 -4.58
C PRO A 344 -1.85 -10.41 -5.72
N LEU A 345 -2.84 -10.11 -6.57
CA LEU A 345 -2.90 -10.71 -7.90
C LEU A 345 -1.79 -10.13 -8.81
N GLY A 346 -1.59 -8.82 -8.72
CA GLY A 346 -0.65 -8.04 -9.52
C GLY A 346 -0.91 -8.12 -11.02
N LYS A 347 0.05 -7.65 -11.80
CA LYS A 347 -0.06 -7.58 -13.26
C LYS A 347 0.28 -8.94 -13.90
N PRO A 348 -0.32 -9.28 -15.06
CA PRO A 348 -0.01 -10.53 -15.76
C PRO A 348 1.49 -10.72 -16.03
N ARG A 349 2.20 -9.63 -16.34
CA ARG A 349 3.65 -9.66 -16.60
C ARG A 349 4.45 -10.01 -15.35
N GLU A 350 4.05 -9.54 -14.18
CA GLU A 350 4.75 -9.81 -12.91
C GLU A 350 4.63 -11.29 -12.54
N ARG A 351 3.42 -11.87 -12.69
CA ARG A 351 3.21 -13.31 -12.55
C ARG A 351 4.02 -14.11 -13.56
N ALA A 352 4.06 -13.68 -14.82
CA ALA A 352 4.87 -14.33 -15.87
C ALA A 352 6.39 -14.24 -15.64
N LEU A 353 6.85 -13.30 -14.81
CA LEU A 353 8.25 -13.16 -14.38
C LEU A 353 8.54 -13.77 -13.01
N HIS A 354 7.50 -14.33 -12.36
CA HIS A 354 7.55 -14.88 -11.01
C HIS A 354 8.06 -13.84 -10.00
N MET A 355 7.72 -12.57 -10.20
CA MET A 355 7.89 -11.53 -9.18
C MET A 355 6.79 -11.63 -8.11
N ILE A 356 5.66 -12.23 -8.50
CA ILE A 356 4.51 -12.60 -7.66
C ILE A 356 4.26 -14.10 -7.87
N SER A 357 3.48 -14.71 -6.97
CA SER A 357 2.93 -16.05 -7.19
C SER A 357 2.28 -16.18 -8.57
N PRO A 358 2.68 -17.17 -9.39
CA PRO A 358 1.95 -17.47 -10.62
C PRO A 358 0.59 -18.11 -10.33
N ASN A 359 0.42 -18.69 -9.14
CA ASN A 359 -0.77 -19.43 -8.70
C ASN A 359 -1.48 -18.67 -7.57
N VAL A 360 -1.89 -17.42 -7.84
CA VAL A 360 -2.67 -16.63 -6.88
C VAL A 360 -4.08 -17.19 -6.76
N ASP A 361 -4.59 -17.21 -5.53
CA ASP A 361 -5.99 -17.51 -5.19
C ASP A 361 -6.44 -16.58 -4.05
N PHE A 362 -7.74 -16.56 -3.73
CA PHE A 362 -8.26 -15.89 -2.55
C PHE A 362 -7.73 -16.56 -1.28
N GLN A 363 -6.95 -15.85 -0.47
CA GLN A 363 -6.37 -16.39 0.75
C GLN A 363 -7.42 -16.38 1.87
N LEU A 364 -7.66 -17.52 2.52
CA LEU A 364 -8.53 -17.60 3.69
C LEU A 364 -7.81 -17.01 4.92
N LEU A 365 -8.43 -16.02 5.57
CA LEU A 365 -7.90 -15.36 6.78
C LEU A 365 -8.63 -15.77 8.05
N TRP A 366 -9.95 -15.96 7.94
CA TRP A 366 -10.80 -16.16 9.11
C TRP A 366 -11.91 -17.16 8.84
N ASN A 367 -12.22 -17.97 9.84
CA ASN A 367 -13.39 -18.83 9.86
C ASN A 367 -14.15 -18.56 11.16
N THR A 368 -15.40 -18.14 11.08
CA THR A 368 -16.17 -17.71 12.26
C THR A 368 -16.45 -18.83 13.27
N LYS A 369 -16.17 -20.09 12.92
CA LYS A 369 -16.25 -21.25 13.82
C LYS A 369 -14.93 -21.61 14.50
N THR A 370 -13.79 -21.29 13.89
CA THR A 370 -12.45 -21.72 14.36
C THR A 370 -11.48 -20.56 14.60
N GLY A 371 -11.87 -19.33 14.26
CA GLY A 371 -11.06 -18.13 14.40
C GLY A 371 -10.09 -17.93 13.24
N GLU A 372 -8.91 -17.43 13.60
CA GLU A 372 -7.83 -17.12 12.68
C GLU A 372 -7.36 -18.34 11.90
N VAL A 373 -7.18 -18.19 10.59
CA VAL A 373 -6.52 -19.18 9.74
C VAL A 373 -5.09 -18.73 9.48
N ALA A 374 -4.13 -19.50 10.00
CA ALA A 374 -2.72 -19.23 9.78
C ALA A 374 -2.37 -19.42 8.29
N GLY A 375 -1.68 -18.45 7.71
CA GLY A 375 -1.11 -18.52 6.37
C GLY A 375 0.30 -19.13 6.39
N LYS A 376 0.83 -19.45 5.20
CA LYS A 376 2.26 -19.73 5.05
C LYS A 376 3.01 -18.43 5.31
N PRO A 377 3.94 -18.35 6.27
CA PRO A 377 4.71 -17.14 6.48
C PRO A 377 5.47 -16.78 5.20
N VAL A 378 5.34 -15.53 4.77
CA VAL A 378 6.07 -14.97 3.63
C VAL A 378 6.73 -13.67 4.07
N ILE A 379 8.06 -13.66 4.13
CA ILE A 379 8.84 -12.47 4.48
C ILE A 379 9.36 -11.81 3.22
N ARG A 380 9.97 -12.57 2.33
CA ARG A 380 10.47 -12.08 1.06
C ARG A 380 10.22 -13.15 0.02
N TYR A 381 9.11 -13.00 -0.69
CA TYR A 381 8.64 -13.98 -1.68
C TYR A 381 9.74 -14.39 -2.68
N TRP A 382 10.58 -13.44 -3.09
CA TRP A 382 11.65 -13.68 -4.05
C TRP A 382 12.67 -14.74 -3.61
N GLU A 383 13.04 -14.80 -2.33
CA GLU A 383 13.98 -15.81 -1.82
C GLU A 383 13.34 -17.19 -1.71
N GLU A 384 12.08 -17.22 -1.25
CA GLU A 384 11.36 -18.48 -0.99
C GLU A 384 11.16 -19.32 -2.24
N GLU A 385 11.05 -18.68 -3.41
CA GLU A 385 10.79 -19.34 -4.70
C GLU A 385 12.05 -19.43 -5.60
N GLY A 386 13.24 -19.25 -5.01
CA GLY A 386 14.52 -19.39 -5.71
C GLY A 386 14.80 -18.29 -6.74
N GLY A 387 14.41 -17.05 -6.42
CA GLY A 387 14.68 -15.86 -7.21
C GLY A 387 16.14 -15.39 -7.17
N GLY A 388 16.48 -14.44 -8.04
CA GLY A 388 17.77 -13.73 -8.09
C GLY A 388 17.91 -12.94 -9.40
N VAL A 389 18.82 -11.96 -9.46
CA VAL A 389 19.08 -11.17 -10.69
C VAL A 389 19.19 -12.09 -11.92
N GLU A 390 19.92 -13.19 -11.79
CA GLU A 390 20.14 -14.16 -12.87
C GLU A 390 18.85 -14.87 -13.28
N LYS A 391 18.06 -15.37 -12.31
CA LYS A 391 16.78 -16.01 -12.60
C LYS A 391 15.77 -15.05 -13.22
N LEU A 392 15.75 -13.79 -12.79
CA LEU A 392 14.94 -12.75 -13.43
C LEU A 392 15.37 -12.55 -14.89
N ARG A 393 16.69 -12.46 -15.12
CA ARG A 393 17.28 -12.29 -16.45
C ARG A 393 16.91 -13.45 -17.37
N GLU A 394 17.08 -14.69 -16.92
CA GLU A 394 16.68 -15.90 -17.66
C GLU A 394 15.19 -15.83 -18.06
N ARG A 395 14.29 -15.43 -17.13
CA ARG A 395 12.85 -15.32 -17.39
C ARG A 395 12.54 -14.19 -18.39
N LEU A 396 13.23 -13.06 -18.30
CA LEU A 396 13.11 -11.95 -19.24
C LEU A 396 13.56 -12.35 -20.65
N GLU A 397 14.66 -13.09 -20.77
CA GLU A 397 15.16 -13.61 -22.05
C GLU A 397 14.19 -14.62 -22.66
N LYS A 398 13.69 -15.59 -21.87
CA LYS A 398 12.66 -16.54 -22.30
C LYS A 398 11.38 -15.83 -22.77
N ASN A 399 10.94 -14.80 -22.05
CA ASN A 399 9.74 -14.05 -22.43
C ASN A 399 9.95 -13.24 -23.72
N ARG A 400 11.14 -12.66 -23.96
CA ARG A 400 11.47 -12.00 -25.24
C ARG A 400 11.42 -12.98 -26.42
N GLN A 401 11.96 -14.18 -26.25
CA GLN A 401 11.91 -15.22 -27.29
C GLN A 401 10.48 -15.69 -27.58
N LYS A 402 9.62 -15.81 -26.56
CA LYS A 402 8.18 -16.12 -26.73
C LYS A 402 7.42 -15.04 -27.50
N VAL A 403 7.73 -13.76 -27.27
CA VAL A 403 7.10 -12.65 -28.02
C VAL A 403 7.58 -12.64 -29.47
N SER A 404 8.88 -12.79 -29.71
CA SER A 404 9.46 -12.85 -31.06
C SER A 404 8.90 -14.02 -31.88
N SER A 405 8.78 -15.21 -31.26
CA SER A 405 8.20 -16.39 -31.93
C SER A 405 6.70 -16.31 -32.18
N ARG A 406 5.92 -15.58 -31.37
CA ARG A 406 4.50 -15.30 -31.67
C ARG A 406 4.34 -14.32 -32.82
N GLN A 407 5.13 -13.23 -32.84
CA GLN A 407 5.15 -12.29 -33.96
C GLN A 407 5.54 -12.95 -35.29
N TYR A 408 6.39 -13.98 -35.26
CA TYR A 408 6.74 -14.76 -36.46
C TYR A 408 5.63 -15.73 -36.92
N LYS A 409 4.73 -16.15 -36.01
CA LYS A 409 3.61 -17.06 -36.33
C LYS A 409 2.34 -16.34 -36.77
N ASP A 410 2.12 -15.12 -36.28
CA ASP A 410 0.96 -14.29 -36.63
C ASP A 410 1.22 -13.39 -37.86
N GLY A 411 2.39 -13.53 -38.50
CA GLY A 411 2.85 -12.77 -39.67
C GLY A 411 2.95 -13.61 -40.95
N ILE A 412 1.95 -14.44 -41.25
CA ILE A 412 1.74 -15.10 -42.55
C ILE A 412 0.34 -14.78 -43.06
#